data_AF-A0A938IV11-F1
#
_entry.id   AF-A0A938IV11-F1
#
_cell.length_a   1.000
_cell.length_b   1.000
_cell.length_c   1.000
_cell.angle_alpha   90.00
_cell.angle_beta   90.00
_cell.angle_gamma   90.00
#
_symmetry.space_group_name_H-M   'P 1'
#
loop_
_entity.id
_entity.type
_entity.pdbx_description
1 polymer ?
#
loop_
_entity_poly.entity_id
_entity_poly.type
_entity_poly.pdbx_seq_one_letter_code
_entity_poly.pdbx_strand_id
1 'polypeptide(L)'
;MATDYQTLDRLLEQLEALFHAAERGDASWRDVWGLKKQIHEFFRDVRYPTPQDRVTAWERFREIVDEMKEQKEEADRHREERARESDKCLKRIKTLADNVMNYDPTGAEVFINVLGLGLIPNLAAVATTGHDPFFSTQLEILQARSSLMREAWADFQENKDILMRNDRAAAHDALQEAQEDLNNDWRDYKEKKQRHYEEKRTQWRERIEKNIEKEIASVSRMKEALENKKDFRARCVERRATARSDSFRDEMQAKIDAVDDEIYDVEEAIQKHEGYIEDFRKKLDE
;
A
#
# COMPACT_ATOMS: atom_id res chain seq x y z
N MET A 1 74.42 0.70 -30.90
CA MET A 1 73.96 0.81 -29.51
C MET A 1 73.21 2.11 -29.40
N ALA A 2 71.95 2.09 -28.97
CA ALA A 2 71.25 3.34 -28.69
C ALA A 2 71.96 4.03 -27.53
N THR A 3 72.21 5.33 -27.65
CA THR A 3 72.77 6.11 -26.54
C THR A 3 71.73 6.24 -25.42
N ASP A 4 72.16 6.40 -24.17
CA ASP A 4 71.25 6.42 -23.01
C ASP A 4 70.16 7.49 -23.14
N TYR A 5 70.45 8.63 -23.78
CA TYR A 5 69.46 9.69 -24.03
C TYR A 5 68.38 9.28 -25.06
N GLN A 6 68.70 8.49 -26.08
CA GLN A 6 67.70 7.98 -27.03
C GLN A 6 66.71 7.02 -26.37
N THR A 7 67.19 6.28 -25.36
CA THR A 7 66.33 5.40 -24.55
C THR A 7 65.35 6.24 -23.73
N LEU A 8 65.81 7.34 -23.14
CA LEU A 8 64.97 8.26 -22.38
C LEU A 8 63.92 8.94 -23.26
N ASP A 9 64.29 9.41 -24.45
CA ASP A 9 63.35 10.03 -25.39
C ASP A 9 62.26 9.03 -25.82
N ARG A 10 62.62 7.76 -26.04
CA ARG A 10 61.65 6.70 -26.31
C ARG A 10 60.74 6.42 -25.13
N LEU A 11 61.24 6.49 -23.88
CA LEU A 11 60.39 6.35 -22.70
C LEU A 11 59.42 7.53 -22.57
N LEU A 12 59.84 8.74 -22.92
CA LEU A 12 58.95 9.91 -22.96
C LEU A 12 57.84 9.76 -23.99
N GLU A 13 58.18 9.30 -25.21
CA GLU A 13 57.17 8.97 -26.23
C GLU A 13 56.21 7.87 -25.75
N GLN A 14 56.72 6.86 -25.04
CA GLN A 14 55.89 5.82 -24.44
C GLN A 14 54.98 6.36 -23.33
N LEU A 15 55.46 7.29 -22.52
CA LEU A 15 54.66 7.91 -21.46
C LEU A 15 53.52 8.74 -22.06
N GLU A 16 53.80 9.53 -23.08
CA GLU A 16 52.80 10.33 -23.80
C GLU A 16 51.76 9.42 -24.48
N ALA A 17 52.21 8.36 -25.15
CA ALA A 17 51.32 7.38 -25.76
C ALA A 17 50.45 6.66 -24.71
N LEU A 18 51.03 6.26 -23.57
CA LEU A 18 50.29 5.62 -22.47
C LEU A 18 49.34 6.58 -21.77
N PHE A 19 49.70 7.85 -21.65
CA PHE A 19 48.84 8.89 -21.10
C PHE A 19 47.58 9.05 -21.94
N HIS A 20 47.72 9.27 -23.25
CA HIS A 20 46.55 9.38 -24.14
C HIS A 20 45.76 8.07 -24.24
N ALA A 21 46.41 6.91 -24.14
CA ALA A 21 45.71 5.64 -24.05
C ALA A 21 44.90 5.52 -22.75
N ALA A 22 45.45 5.95 -21.62
CA ALA A 22 44.74 5.95 -20.33
C ALA A 22 43.58 6.95 -20.30
N GLU A 23 43.73 8.11 -20.96
CA GLU A 23 42.68 9.11 -21.14
C GLU A 23 41.47 8.53 -21.88
N ARG A 24 41.70 7.70 -22.90
CA ARG A 24 40.64 6.96 -23.62
C ARG A 24 40.11 5.74 -22.88
N GLY A 25 40.75 5.32 -21.80
CA GLY A 25 40.44 4.08 -21.07
C GLY A 25 41.06 2.80 -21.66
N ASP A 26 41.95 2.93 -22.65
CA ASP A 26 42.66 1.82 -23.30
C ASP A 26 43.85 1.30 -22.46
N ALA A 27 44.34 2.08 -21.50
CA ALA A 27 45.48 1.74 -20.64
C ALA A 27 45.21 2.04 -19.16
N SER A 28 45.96 1.39 -18.26
CA SER A 28 45.84 1.62 -16.82
C SER A 28 46.62 2.86 -16.39
N TRP A 29 45.98 3.77 -15.66
CA TRP A 29 46.66 4.87 -14.97
C TRP A 29 47.83 4.39 -14.09
N ARG A 30 47.74 3.18 -13.52
CA ARG A 30 48.84 2.59 -12.75
C ARG A 30 50.12 2.46 -13.56
N ASP A 31 50.01 2.08 -14.83
CA ASP A 31 51.16 1.88 -15.72
C ASP A 31 51.76 3.24 -16.11
N VAL A 32 50.91 4.24 -16.36
CA VAL A 32 51.35 5.63 -16.60
C VAL A 32 52.15 6.16 -15.41
N TRP A 33 51.64 6.00 -14.18
CA TRP A 33 52.34 6.41 -12.96
C TRP A 33 53.64 5.61 -12.71
N GLY A 34 53.65 4.32 -13.07
CA GLY A 34 54.84 3.47 -13.02
C GLY A 34 55.94 3.96 -13.96
N LEU A 35 55.60 4.22 -15.23
CA LEU A 35 56.54 4.72 -16.22
C LEU A 35 57.04 6.12 -15.89
N LYS A 36 56.16 7.00 -15.37
CA LYS A 36 56.55 8.32 -14.84
C LYS A 36 57.62 8.21 -13.77
N LYS A 37 57.52 7.24 -12.87
CA LYS A 37 58.54 7.00 -11.82
C LYS A 37 59.85 6.51 -12.42
N GLN A 38 59.78 5.57 -13.36
CA GLN A 38 60.96 5.03 -14.06
C GLN A 38 61.72 6.13 -14.81
N ILE A 39 61.02 6.97 -15.57
CA ILE A 39 61.61 8.10 -16.30
C ILE A 39 62.29 9.08 -15.35
N HIS A 40 61.64 9.41 -14.23
CA HIS A 40 62.21 10.31 -13.22
C HIS A 40 63.52 9.77 -12.62
N GLU A 41 63.61 8.46 -12.37
CA GLU A 41 64.84 7.81 -11.90
C GLU A 41 65.92 7.85 -13.00
N PHE A 42 65.56 7.56 -14.25
CA PHE A 42 66.48 7.52 -15.39
C PHE A 42 67.10 8.89 -15.73
N PHE A 43 66.36 9.98 -15.53
CA PHE A 43 66.86 11.37 -15.72
C PHE A 43 68.06 11.74 -14.83
N ARG A 44 68.32 10.99 -13.75
CA ARG A 44 69.45 11.25 -12.84
C ARG A 44 70.79 10.87 -13.46
N ASP A 45 70.81 9.78 -14.24
CA ASP A 45 72.05 9.14 -14.69
C ASP A 45 72.37 9.42 -16.17
N VAL A 46 71.37 9.83 -16.97
CA VAL A 46 71.54 10.12 -18.40
C VAL A 46 72.34 11.40 -18.67
N ARG A 47 73.34 11.30 -19.55
CA ARG A 47 74.03 12.44 -20.17
C ARG A 47 73.50 12.71 -21.57
N TYR A 48 72.97 13.92 -21.77
CA TYR A 48 72.58 14.42 -23.08
C TYR A 48 73.79 14.99 -23.85
N PRO A 49 73.75 14.99 -25.20
CA PRO A 49 74.81 15.57 -26.04
C PRO A 49 75.06 17.04 -25.74
N THR A 50 73.97 17.79 -25.48
CA THR A 50 74.04 19.18 -25.05
C THR A 50 73.21 19.40 -23.78
N PRO A 51 73.55 20.41 -22.95
CA PRO A 51 72.71 20.81 -21.82
C PRO A 51 71.30 21.23 -22.25
N GLN A 52 71.17 21.82 -23.44
CA GLN A 52 69.89 22.29 -23.97
C GLN A 52 68.93 21.12 -24.25
N ASP A 53 69.43 20.04 -24.85
CA ASP A 53 68.60 18.84 -25.13
C ASP A 53 68.04 18.23 -23.84
N ARG A 54 68.84 18.23 -22.75
CA ARG A 54 68.37 17.77 -21.44
C ARG A 54 67.25 18.63 -20.90
N VAL A 55 67.38 19.96 -21.04
CA VAL A 55 66.35 20.91 -20.59
C VAL A 55 65.06 20.68 -21.37
N THR A 56 65.14 20.57 -22.70
CA THR A 56 63.98 20.32 -23.55
C THR A 56 63.27 19.00 -23.23
N ALA A 57 64.02 17.90 -23.04
CA ALA A 57 63.42 16.62 -22.66
C ALA A 57 62.77 16.68 -21.26
N TRP A 58 63.39 17.42 -20.34
CA TRP A 58 62.86 17.60 -18.99
C TRP A 58 61.61 18.49 -18.95
N GLU A 59 61.55 19.53 -19.79
CA GLU A 59 60.36 20.36 -19.99
C GLU A 59 59.20 19.53 -20.53
N ARG A 60 59.41 18.74 -21.59
CA ARG A 60 58.40 17.81 -22.12
C ARG A 60 57.90 16.81 -21.07
N PHE A 61 58.80 16.25 -20.28
CA PHE A 61 58.42 15.36 -19.18
C PHE A 61 57.54 16.07 -18.14
N ARG A 62 57.89 17.31 -17.77
CA ARG A 62 57.11 18.11 -16.81
C ARG A 62 55.72 18.42 -17.35
N GLU A 63 55.62 18.84 -18.61
CA GLU A 63 54.34 19.12 -19.28
C GLU A 63 53.41 17.90 -19.19
N ILE A 64 53.88 16.71 -19.61
CA ILE A 64 53.08 15.47 -19.52
C ILE A 64 52.67 15.16 -18.08
N VAL A 65 53.59 15.32 -17.12
CA VAL A 65 53.29 15.04 -15.70
C VAL A 65 52.27 16.01 -15.11
N ASP A 66 52.30 17.28 -15.53
CA ASP A 66 51.35 18.28 -15.06
C ASP A 66 49.96 18.06 -15.68
N GLU A 67 49.87 17.73 -16.97
CA GLU A 67 48.62 17.29 -17.61
C GLU A 67 48.04 16.02 -16.95
N MET A 68 48.88 15.04 -16.62
CA MET A 68 48.46 13.84 -15.88
C MET A 68 47.86 14.16 -14.50
N LYS A 69 48.44 15.12 -13.78
CA LYS A 69 47.90 15.53 -12.47
C LYS A 69 46.58 16.25 -12.64
N GLU A 70 46.48 17.15 -13.62
CA GLU A 70 45.24 17.88 -13.91
C GLU A 70 44.10 16.92 -14.24
N GLN A 71 44.35 15.93 -15.10
CA GLN A 71 43.38 14.89 -15.45
C GLN A 71 42.96 14.04 -14.25
N LYS A 72 43.91 13.70 -13.36
CA LYS A 72 43.59 12.99 -12.13
C LYS A 72 42.74 13.85 -11.19
N GLU A 73 43.10 15.12 -11.00
CA GLU A 73 42.34 16.05 -10.17
C GLU A 73 40.93 16.25 -10.71
N GLU A 74 40.75 16.35 -12.04
CA GLU A 74 39.44 16.44 -12.67
C GLU A 74 38.62 15.16 -12.48
N ALA A 75 39.23 13.98 -12.65
CA ALA A 75 38.58 12.71 -12.39
C ALA A 75 38.17 12.54 -10.92
N ASP A 76 39.03 12.94 -9.99
CA ASP A 76 38.74 12.94 -8.54
C ASP A 76 37.62 13.94 -8.22
N ARG A 77 37.62 15.15 -8.80
CA ARG A 77 36.53 16.13 -8.69
C ARG A 77 35.21 15.57 -9.18
N HIS A 78 35.17 15.00 -10.38
CA HIS A 78 33.96 14.37 -10.93
C HIS A 78 33.47 13.19 -10.09
N ARG A 79 34.39 12.42 -9.49
CA ARG A 79 34.04 11.30 -8.61
C ARG A 79 33.40 11.80 -7.31
N GLU A 80 33.96 12.84 -6.71
CA GLU A 80 33.39 13.48 -5.53
C GLU A 80 32.03 14.10 -5.82
N GLU A 81 31.87 14.77 -6.96
CA GLU A 81 30.60 15.34 -7.39
C GLU A 81 29.53 14.25 -7.55
N ARG A 82 29.82 13.18 -8.29
CA ARG A 82 28.92 12.03 -8.40
C ARG A 82 28.60 11.39 -7.05
N ALA A 83 29.57 11.28 -6.14
CA ALA A 83 29.32 10.76 -4.81
C ALA A 83 28.37 11.67 -4.00
N ARG A 84 28.51 13.00 -4.11
CA ARG A 84 27.61 13.97 -3.47
C ARG A 84 26.20 13.92 -4.05
N GLU A 85 26.07 13.78 -5.37
CA GLU A 85 24.77 13.63 -6.03
C GLU A 85 24.08 12.33 -5.63
N SER A 86 24.83 11.22 -5.60
CA SER A 86 24.36 9.92 -5.13
C SER A 86 23.85 9.99 -3.69
N ASP A 87 24.60 10.60 -2.77
CA ASP A 87 24.20 10.76 -1.37
C ASP A 87 22.92 11.62 -1.22
N LYS A 88 22.81 12.72 -1.98
CA LYS A 88 21.60 13.55 -1.99
C LYS A 88 20.37 12.76 -2.49
N CYS A 89 20.55 11.99 -3.58
CA CYS A 89 19.49 11.15 -4.13
C CYS A 89 19.07 10.06 -3.13
N LEU A 90 20.03 9.36 -2.53
CA LEU A 90 19.79 8.35 -1.50
C LEU A 90 19.00 8.93 -0.33
N LYS A 91 19.40 10.10 0.19
CA LYS A 91 18.69 10.77 1.29
C LYS A 91 17.25 11.10 0.91
N ARG A 92 17.01 11.64 -0.29
CA ARG A 92 15.66 11.95 -0.78
C ARG A 92 14.78 10.70 -0.82
N ILE A 93 15.26 9.62 -1.41
CA ILE A 93 14.52 8.34 -1.50
C ILE A 93 14.24 7.78 -0.10
N LYS A 94 15.21 7.82 0.81
CA LYS A 94 15.01 7.40 2.20
C LYS A 94 13.97 8.25 2.92
N THR A 95 13.95 9.57 2.72
CA THR A 95 12.92 10.43 3.27
C THR A 95 11.54 10.09 2.72
N LEU A 96 11.42 9.77 1.42
CA LEU A 96 10.15 9.32 0.85
C LEU A 96 9.69 7.97 1.45
N ALA A 97 10.60 7.01 1.60
CA ALA A 97 10.31 5.73 2.25
C ALA A 97 9.90 5.93 3.73
N ASP A 98 10.60 6.80 4.45
CA ASP A 98 10.27 7.15 5.84
C ASP A 98 8.90 7.82 5.96
N ASN A 99 8.57 8.72 5.03
CA ASN A 99 7.23 9.34 4.96
C ASN A 99 6.13 8.32 4.67
N VAL A 100 6.41 7.23 3.95
CA VAL A 100 5.45 6.14 3.77
C VAL A 100 5.20 5.43 5.09
N MET A 101 6.25 5.14 5.87
CA MET A 101 6.13 4.42 7.15
C MET A 101 5.51 5.29 8.25
N ASN A 102 5.92 6.56 8.34
CA ASN A 102 5.54 7.49 9.40
C ASN A 102 4.46 8.49 8.96
N TYR A 103 3.60 8.13 8.01
CA TYR A 103 2.57 9.03 7.52
C TYR A 103 1.58 9.41 8.63
N ASP A 104 1.63 10.66 9.06
CA ASP A 104 0.71 11.22 10.05
C ASP A 104 -0.32 12.15 9.37
N PRO A 105 -1.60 11.75 9.31
CA PRO A 105 -2.67 12.57 8.72
C PRO A 105 -2.96 13.86 9.54
N THR A 106 -2.48 13.96 10.78
CA THR A 106 -2.80 15.09 11.68
C THR A 106 -1.97 16.34 11.38
N GLY A 107 -0.81 16.20 10.73
CA GLY A 107 0.14 17.30 10.45
C GLY A 107 0.22 17.73 8.99
N ALA A 108 -0.31 16.92 8.06
CA ALA A 108 -0.25 17.20 6.63
C ALA A 108 -1.64 17.58 6.11
N GLU A 109 -1.84 18.87 5.79
CA GLU A 109 -2.85 19.26 4.82
C GLU A 109 -2.67 18.35 3.59
N VAL A 110 -3.71 17.58 3.25
CA VAL A 110 -3.71 16.57 2.19
C VAL A 110 -3.50 17.27 0.83
N PHE A 111 -2.25 17.62 0.52
CA PHE A 111 -1.82 18.14 -0.78
C PHE A 111 -1.64 16.97 -1.75
N ILE A 112 -2.73 16.24 -2.04
CA ILE A 112 -2.80 15.40 -3.24
C ILE A 112 -2.98 16.34 -4.42
N ASN A 113 -1.88 16.89 -4.96
CA ASN A 113 -1.97 17.71 -6.18
C ASN A 113 -0.74 17.75 -7.10
N VAL A 114 0.32 16.96 -6.91
CA VAL A 114 1.60 17.31 -7.58
C VAL A 114 1.94 16.57 -8.88
N LEU A 115 1.34 15.43 -9.23
CA LEU A 115 1.68 14.79 -10.52
C LEU A 115 0.44 14.37 -11.27
N GLY A 116 0.11 15.14 -12.32
CA GLY A 116 -0.96 14.94 -13.29
C GLY A 116 -0.87 13.67 -14.14
N LEU A 117 -0.59 12.53 -13.49
CA LEU A 117 -0.87 11.19 -14.00
C LEU A 117 -2.28 10.83 -13.53
N GLY A 118 -3.26 11.32 -14.28
CA GLY A 118 -4.64 10.90 -14.11
C GLY A 118 -4.74 9.38 -14.11
N LEU A 119 -5.42 8.84 -13.09
CA LEU A 119 -6.27 7.64 -13.09
C LEU A 119 -6.44 7.12 -11.65
N ILE A 120 -7.36 7.71 -10.89
CA ILE A 120 -8.31 6.90 -10.09
C ILE A 120 -9.72 7.49 -10.31
N PRO A 121 -10.41 7.18 -11.42
CA PRO A 121 -11.74 7.74 -11.70
C PRO A 121 -12.89 7.17 -10.84
N ASN A 122 -12.63 6.44 -9.75
CA ASN A 122 -13.68 5.65 -9.08
C ASN A 122 -13.67 5.69 -7.54
N LEU A 123 -13.26 6.81 -6.92
CA LEU A 123 -13.51 7.00 -5.48
C LEU A 123 -14.93 7.49 -5.17
N ALA A 124 -15.65 8.06 -6.16
CA ALA A 124 -17.02 8.55 -5.98
C ALA A 124 -18.08 7.42 -5.90
N ALA A 125 -17.72 6.17 -6.22
CA ALA A 125 -18.64 5.03 -6.11
C ALA A 125 -18.68 4.37 -4.71
N VAL A 126 -17.80 4.79 -3.78
CA VAL A 126 -17.73 4.23 -2.42
C VAL A 126 -18.66 4.97 -1.45
N ALA A 127 -19.23 6.11 -1.84
CA ALA A 127 -20.02 6.98 -0.95
C ALA A 127 -21.48 6.56 -0.76
N THR A 128 -22.01 5.54 -1.45
CA THR A 128 -23.45 5.19 -1.39
C THR A 128 -23.80 3.95 -0.57
N THR A 129 -22.82 3.27 0.04
CA THR A 129 -23.06 2.05 0.84
C THR A 129 -22.53 2.20 2.26
N GLY A 130 -23.33 2.78 3.17
CA GLY A 130 -23.27 2.54 4.63
C GLY A 130 -21.88 2.39 5.27
N HIS A 131 -20.89 3.20 4.88
CA HIS A 131 -19.52 3.04 5.34
C HIS A 131 -19.40 3.48 6.80
N ASP A 132 -18.91 2.58 7.66
CA ASP A 132 -18.55 2.88 9.04
C ASP A 132 -17.41 3.93 9.03
N PRO A 133 -17.61 5.11 9.67
CA PRO A 133 -16.65 6.22 9.69
C PRO A 133 -15.25 5.82 10.21
N PHE A 134 -15.16 4.73 10.98
CA PHE A 134 -13.89 4.22 11.47
C PHE A 134 -12.99 3.70 10.34
N PHE A 135 -13.57 3.03 9.34
CA PHE A 135 -12.81 2.43 8.24
C PHE A 135 -12.53 3.40 7.09
N SER A 136 -13.22 4.53 7.00
CA SER A 136 -12.95 5.55 5.97
C SER A 136 -11.62 6.24 6.22
N THR A 137 -11.34 6.67 7.45
CA THR A 137 -10.08 7.36 7.78
C THR A 137 -8.86 6.46 7.60
N GLN A 138 -8.94 5.19 8.05
CA GLN A 138 -7.83 4.24 7.83
C GLN A 138 -7.60 3.95 6.34
N LEU A 139 -8.67 3.86 5.55
CA LEU A 139 -8.57 3.65 4.10
C LEU A 139 -7.89 4.83 3.41
N GLU A 140 -8.25 6.06 3.78
CA GLU A 140 -7.64 7.28 3.26
C GLU A 140 -6.14 7.34 3.57
N ILE A 141 -5.74 7.01 4.81
CA ILE A 141 -4.33 6.92 5.21
C ILE A 141 -3.58 5.90 4.36
N LEU A 142 -4.12 4.69 4.19
CA LEU A 142 -3.49 3.64 3.40
C LEU A 142 -3.38 4.03 1.92
N GLN A 143 -4.37 4.73 1.37
CA GLN A 143 -4.32 5.24 0.01
C GLN A 143 -3.27 6.33 -0.17
N ALA A 144 -3.16 7.26 0.78
CA ALA A 144 -2.12 8.29 0.78
C ALA A 144 -0.72 7.67 0.81
N ARG A 145 -0.47 6.73 1.73
CA ARG A 145 0.79 5.96 1.79
C ARG A 145 1.08 5.19 0.51
N SER A 146 0.05 4.58 -0.09
CA SER A 146 0.20 3.90 -1.39
C SER A 146 0.56 4.86 -2.53
N SER A 147 0.13 6.12 -2.45
CA SER A 147 0.53 7.15 -3.41
C SER A 147 1.99 7.55 -3.21
N LEU A 148 2.39 7.83 -1.96
CA LEU A 148 3.79 8.14 -1.61
C LEU A 148 4.74 7.01 -2.00
N MET A 149 4.33 5.76 -1.80
CA MET A 149 5.14 4.60 -2.18
C MET A 149 5.38 4.54 -3.70
N ARG A 150 4.35 4.87 -4.51
CA ARG A 150 4.50 4.95 -5.97
C ARG A 150 5.45 6.06 -6.39
N GLU A 151 5.36 7.22 -5.73
CA GLU A 151 6.27 8.35 -5.96
C GLU A 151 7.72 7.98 -5.61
N ALA A 152 7.93 7.33 -4.47
CA ALA A 152 9.25 6.90 -4.02
C ALA A 152 9.90 5.90 -5.01
N TRP A 153 9.12 4.95 -5.53
CA TRP A 153 9.59 4.03 -6.57
C TRP A 153 9.87 4.73 -7.91
N ALA A 154 9.04 5.70 -8.30
CA ALA A 154 9.26 6.49 -9.51
C ALA A 154 10.57 7.30 -9.41
N ASP A 155 10.79 7.99 -8.28
CA ASP A 155 12.01 8.77 -8.03
C ASP A 155 13.26 7.87 -8.06
N PHE A 156 13.19 6.69 -7.46
CA PHE A 156 14.28 5.70 -7.55
C PHE A 156 14.55 5.26 -8.99
N GLN A 157 13.52 4.96 -9.79
CA GLN A 157 13.72 4.51 -11.17
C GLN A 157 14.32 5.59 -12.08
N GLU A 158 13.91 6.85 -11.89
CA GLU A 158 14.42 7.99 -12.64
C GLU A 158 15.88 8.30 -12.30
N ASN A 159 16.28 8.12 -11.04
CA ASN A 159 17.61 8.53 -10.56
C ASN A 159 18.59 7.37 -10.31
N LYS A 160 18.23 6.13 -10.65
CA LYS A 160 19.06 4.93 -10.36
C LYS A 160 20.46 4.97 -10.96
N ASP A 161 20.65 5.67 -12.07
CA ASP A 161 21.92 5.76 -12.78
C ASP A 161 22.88 6.78 -12.15
N ILE A 162 22.35 7.73 -11.36
CA ILE A 162 23.11 8.68 -10.54
C ILE A 162 23.63 7.97 -9.27
N LEU A 163 22.87 7.00 -8.76
CA LEU A 163 23.22 6.25 -7.56
C LEU A 163 24.45 5.35 -7.78
N MET A 164 25.42 5.47 -6.87
CA MET A 164 26.50 4.51 -6.70
C MET A 164 25.92 3.12 -6.37
N ARG A 165 26.67 2.06 -6.68
CA ARG A 165 26.21 0.67 -6.49
C ARG A 165 25.70 0.38 -5.08
N ASN A 166 26.41 0.84 -4.06
CA ASN A 166 26.03 0.61 -2.66
C ASN A 166 24.79 1.44 -2.27
N ASP A 167 24.72 2.68 -2.73
CA ASP A 167 23.58 3.58 -2.46
C ASP A 167 22.31 3.08 -3.15
N ARG A 168 22.44 2.52 -4.35
CA ARG A 168 21.33 1.88 -5.07
C ARG A 168 20.74 0.71 -4.29
N ALA A 169 21.59 -0.15 -3.73
CA ALA A 169 21.14 -1.26 -2.89
C ALA A 169 20.44 -0.73 -1.62
N ALA A 170 21.05 0.23 -0.93
CA ALA A 170 20.48 0.83 0.27
C ALA A 170 19.14 1.55 0.02
N ALA A 171 18.97 2.20 -1.15
CA ALA A 171 17.71 2.82 -1.57
C ALA A 171 16.64 1.76 -1.85
N HIS A 172 16.99 0.70 -2.57
CA HIS A 172 16.08 -0.41 -2.84
C HIS A 172 15.59 -1.10 -1.56
N ASP A 173 16.52 -1.40 -0.63
CA ASP A 173 16.19 -2.06 0.64
C ASP A 173 15.22 -1.20 1.48
N ALA A 174 15.45 0.11 1.57
CA ALA A 174 14.56 1.02 2.28
C ALA A 174 13.16 1.10 1.65
N LEU A 175 13.06 1.07 0.33
CA LEU A 175 11.77 1.05 -0.38
C LEU A 175 11.05 -0.29 -0.18
N GLN A 176 11.78 -1.39 -0.17
CA GLN A 176 11.20 -2.71 0.06
C GLN A 176 10.64 -2.83 1.48
N GLU A 177 11.39 -2.37 2.48
CA GLU A 177 10.94 -2.33 3.88
C GLU A 177 9.64 -1.51 4.03
N ALA A 178 9.60 -0.29 3.48
CA ALA A 178 8.40 0.54 3.51
C ALA A 178 7.20 -0.09 2.77
N GLN A 179 7.46 -0.83 1.69
CA GLN A 179 6.41 -1.55 0.96
C GLN A 179 5.87 -2.75 1.75
N GLU A 180 6.74 -3.50 2.43
CA GLU A 180 6.34 -4.62 3.30
C GLU A 180 5.48 -4.12 4.47
N ASP A 181 5.87 -3.01 5.10
CA ASP A 181 5.10 -2.33 6.13
C ASP A 181 3.70 -1.91 5.65
N LEU A 182 3.62 -1.20 4.51
CA LEU A 182 2.34 -0.81 3.89
C LEU A 182 1.46 -2.03 3.55
N ASN A 183 2.05 -3.12 3.06
CA ASN A 183 1.32 -4.35 2.77
C ASN A 183 0.77 -5.02 4.03
N ASN A 184 1.52 -4.96 5.15
CA ASN A 184 1.06 -5.45 6.45
C ASN A 184 -0.16 -4.66 6.91
N ASP A 185 -0.11 -3.33 6.84
CA ASP A 185 -1.23 -2.50 7.27
C ASP A 185 -2.48 -2.67 6.39
N TRP A 186 -2.31 -2.90 5.09
CA TRP A 186 -3.42 -3.26 4.20
C TRP A 186 -4.08 -4.59 4.58
N ARG A 187 -3.27 -5.58 4.99
CA ARG A 187 -3.77 -6.88 5.45
C ARG A 187 -4.53 -6.74 6.77
N ASP A 188 -3.97 -6.00 7.72
CA ASP A 188 -4.61 -5.72 9.01
C ASP A 188 -5.94 -4.97 8.83
N TYR A 189 -5.99 -3.98 7.94
CA TYR A 189 -7.22 -3.28 7.60
C TYR A 189 -8.28 -4.22 7.04
N LYS A 190 -7.90 -5.10 6.09
CA LYS A 190 -8.83 -6.07 5.49
C LYS A 190 -9.36 -7.06 6.52
N GLU A 191 -8.49 -7.56 7.41
CA GLU A 191 -8.90 -8.49 8.47
C GLU A 191 -9.86 -7.83 9.46
N LYS A 192 -9.54 -6.63 9.95
CA LYS A 192 -10.42 -5.86 10.85
C LYS A 192 -11.78 -5.58 10.22
N LYS A 193 -11.78 -5.18 8.94
CA LYS A 193 -13.00 -4.92 8.17
C LYS A 193 -13.84 -6.19 8.03
N GLN A 194 -13.21 -7.32 7.69
CA GLN A 194 -13.90 -8.61 7.57
C GLN A 194 -14.53 -9.03 8.90
N ARG A 195 -13.76 -8.98 9.99
CA ARG A 195 -14.24 -9.30 11.34
C ARG A 195 -15.43 -8.44 11.75
N HIS A 196 -15.37 -7.14 11.49
CA HIS A 196 -16.46 -6.22 11.77
C HIS A 196 -17.74 -6.60 11.00
N TYR A 197 -17.64 -6.96 9.72
CA TYR A 197 -18.79 -7.42 8.95
C TYR A 197 -19.37 -8.74 9.48
N GLU A 198 -18.51 -9.68 9.88
CA GLU A 198 -18.94 -10.95 10.47
C GLU A 198 -19.65 -10.75 11.81
N GLU A 199 -19.14 -9.86 12.66
CA GLU A 199 -19.79 -9.46 13.91
C GLU A 199 -21.15 -8.80 13.67
N LYS A 200 -21.22 -7.84 12.73
CA LYS A 200 -22.49 -7.19 12.36
C LYS A 200 -23.50 -8.17 11.79
N ARG A 201 -23.05 -9.11 10.94
CA ARG A 201 -23.88 -10.15 10.36
C ARG A 201 -24.41 -11.09 11.44
N THR A 202 -23.56 -11.47 12.40
CA THR A 202 -23.96 -12.31 13.54
C THR A 202 -24.98 -11.59 14.42
N GLN A 203 -24.72 -10.34 14.81
CA GLN A 203 -25.68 -9.53 15.58
C GLN A 203 -27.01 -9.33 14.85
N TRP A 204 -26.96 -9.15 13.53
CA TRP A 204 -28.16 -9.03 12.71
C TRP A 204 -28.95 -10.35 12.71
N ARG A 205 -28.29 -11.50 12.52
CA ARG A 205 -28.93 -12.83 12.59
C ARG A 205 -29.57 -13.08 13.94
N GLU A 206 -28.85 -12.86 15.03
CA GLU A 206 -29.37 -13.02 16.41
C GLU A 206 -30.63 -12.16 16.65
N ARG A 207 -30.65 -10.92 16.13
CA ARG A 207 -31.83 -10.06 16.22
C ARG A 207 -33.02 -10.62 15.44
N ILE A 208 -32.80 -11.15 14.24
CA ILE A 208 -33.85 -11.75 13.42
C ILE A 208 -34.36 -13.04 14.08
N GLU A 209 -33.48 -13.91 14.56
CA GLU A 209 -33.86 -15.13 15.30
C GLU A 209 -34.69 -14.82 16.55
N LYS A 210 -34.24 -13.85 17.36
CA LYS A 210 -34.99 -13.40 18.54
C LYS A 210 -36.36 -12.82 18.17
N ASN A 211 -36.49 -12.18 17.01
CA ASN A 211 -37.78 -11.72 16.52
C ASN A 211 -38.66 -12.91 16.12
N ILE A 212 -38.13 -13.89 15.40
CA ILE A 212 -38.86 -15.14 15.06
C ILE A 212 -39.37 -15.83 16.32
N GLU A 213 -38.54 -15.99 17.36
CA GLU A 213 -38.93 -16.61 18.63
C GLU A 213 -40.11 -15.89 19.30
N LYS A 214 -40.08 -14.56 19.33
CA LYS A 214 -41.18 -13.74 19.88
C LYS A 214 -42.48 -13.94 19.09
N GLU A 215 -42.39 -13.96 17.76
CA GLU A 215 -43.55 -14.15 16.91
C GLU A 215 -44.14 -15.56 17.07
N ILE A 216 -43.30 -16.61 17.14
CA ILE A 216 -43.73 -17.99 17.42
C ILE A 216 -44.45 -18.08 18.78
N ALA A 217 -43.90 -17.43 19.82
CA ALA A 217 -44.52 -17.39 21.14
C ALA A 217 -45.85 -16.60 21.13
N SER A 218 -45.97 -15.57 20.29
CA SER A 218 -47.23 -14.83 20.09
C SER A 218 -48.29 -15.73 19.44
N VAL A 219 -47.94 -16.38 18.32
CA VAL A 219 -48.81 -17.34 17.60
C VAL A 219 -49.28 -18.46 18.52
N SER A 220 -48.38 -19.03 19.33
CA SER A 220 -48.71 -20.12 20.26
C SER A 220 -49.77 -19.69 21.28
N ARG A 221 -49.62 -18.50 21.87
CA ARG A 221 -50.62 -17.94 22.81
C ARG A 221 -51.95 -17.64 22.13
N MET A 222 -51.93 -17.12 20.90
CA MET A 222 -53.15 -16.88 20.13
C MET A 222 -53.86 -18.18 19.76
N LYS A 223 -53.13 -19.24 19.40
CA LYS A 223 -53.70 -20.58 19.13
C LYS A 223 -54.35 -21.18 20.37
N GLU A 224 -53.75 -21.02 21.54
CA GLU A 224 -54.36 -21.43 22.81
C GLU A 224 -55.65 -20.64 23.12
N ALA A 225 -55.63 -19.31 22.92
CA ALA A 225 -56.82 -18.48 23.08
C ALA A 225 -57.93 -18.87 22.09
N LEU A 226 -57.57 -19.16 20.84
CA LEU A 226 -58.48 -19.63 19.80
C LEU A 226 -59.17 -20.93 20.19
N GLU A 227 -58.42 -21.91 20.71
CA GLU A 227 -58.98 -23.19 21.16
C GLU A 227 -59.97 -23.00 22.29
N ASN A 228 -59.62 -22.18 23.30
CA ASN A 228 -60.51 -21.85 24.41
C ASN A 228 -61.82 -21.19 23.93
N LYS A 229 -61.76 -20.34 22.90
CA LYS A 229 -62.95 -19.72 22.28
C LYS A 229 -63.79 -20.75 21.52
N LYS A 230 -63.16 -21.64 20.75
CA LYS A 230 -63.83 -22.74 20.03
C LYS A 230 -64.56 -23.67 21.00
N ASP A 231 -63.92 -24.02 22.12
CA ASP A 231 -64.53 -24.79 23.20
C ASP A 231 -65.73 -24.07 23.84
N PHE A 232 -65.60 -22.77 24.11
CA PHE A 232 -66.68 -21.97 24.66
C PHE A 232 -67.87 -21.90 23.69
N ARG A 233 -67.60 -21.67 22.40
CA ARG A 233 -68.60 -21.71 21.34
C ARG A 233 -69.32 -23.05 21.30
N ALA A 234 -68.58 -24.17 21.33
CA ALA A 234 -69.17 -25.51 21.33
C ALA A 234 -70.14 -25.72 22.50
N ARG A 235 -69.77 -25.27 23.71
CA ARG A 235 -70.65 -25.29 24.89
C ARG A 235 -71.90 -24.43 24.69
N CYS A 236 -71.79 -23.26 24.07
CA CYS A 236 -72.95 -22.42 23.75
C CYS A 236 -73.89 -23.09 22.74
N VAL A 237 -73.35 -23.73 21.71
CA VAL A 237 -74.12 -24.51 20.71
C VAL A 237 -74.89 -25.65 21.40
N GLU A 238 -74.23 -26.42 22.26
CA GLU A 238 -74.86 -27.51 23.02
C GLU A 238 -75.98 -27.00 23.94
N ARG A 239 -75.74 -25.89 24.66
CA ARG A 239 -76.74 -25.25 25.53
C ARG A 239 -77.92 -24.71 24.74
N ARG A 240 -77.69 -24.15 23.55
CA ARG A 240 -78.76 -23.68 22.65
C ARG A 240 -79.64 -24.85 22.20
N ALA A 241 -79.02 -25.96 21.81
CA ALA A 241 -79.72 -27.16 21.31
C ALA A 241 -80.61 -27.80 22.37
N THR A 242 -80.19 -27.75 23.64
CA THR A 242 -80.92 -28.35 24.77
C THR A 242 -81.93 -27.40 25.44
N ALA A 243 -81.98 -26.13 25.03
CA ALA A 243 -82.82 -25.12 25.68
C ALA A 243 -84.31 -25.30 25.38
N ARG A 244 -85.13 -25.10 26.42
CA ARG A 244 -86.60 -25.19 26.36
C ARG A 244 -87.31 -23.86 26.10
N SER A 245 -86.63 -22.73 26.31
CA SER A 245 -87.18 -21.37 26.14
C SER A 245 -86.53 -20.70 24.93
N ASP A 246 -87.34 -20.10 24.05
CA ASP A 246 -86.85 -19.40 22.86
C ASP A 246 -85.98 -18.19 23.23
N SER A 247 -86.36 -17.44 24.28
CA SER A 247 -85.54 -16.32 24.76
C SER A 247 -84.13 -16.76 25.18
N PHE A 248 -83.97 -17.95 25.75
CA PHE A 248 -82.64 -18.47 26.08
C PHE A 248 -81.89 -18.95 24.83
N ARG A 249 -82.60 -19.48 23.82
CA ARG A 249 -81.98 -19.85 22.54
C ARG A 249 -81.44 -18.62 21.82
N ASP A 250 -82.17 -17.51 21.85
CA ASP A 250 -81.76 -16.25 21.25
C ASP A 250 -80.55 -15.67 21.98
N GLU A 251 -80.51 -15.73 23.32
CA GLU A 251 -79.33 -15.33 24.10
C GLU A 251 -78.10 -16.18 23.76
N MET A 252 -78.25 -17.50 23.67
CA MET A 252 -77.15 -18.38 23.29
C MET A 252 -76.71 -18.14 21.84
N GLN A 253 -77.63 -17.83 20.94
CA GLN A 253 -77.29 -17.49 19.56
C GLN A 253 -76.48 -16.21 19.48
N ALA A 254 -76.90 -15.15 20.15
CA ALA A 254 -76.14 -13.89 20.21
C ALA A 254 -74.72 -14.11 20.77
N LYS A 255 -74.56 -15.00 21.77
CA LYS A 255 -73.24 -15.39 22.28
C LYS A 255 -72.41 -16.18 21.27
N ILE A 256 -73.03 -17.07 20.49
CA ILE A 256 -72.33 -17.81 19.43
C ILE A 256 -71.82 -16.83 18.38
N ASP A 257 -72.67 -15.91 17.92
CA ASP A 257 -72.31 -14.92 16.90
C ASP A 257 -71.15 -14.03 17.39
N ALA A 258 -71.22 -13.52 18.61
CA ALA A 258 -70.15 -12.72 19.20
C ALA A 258 -68.82 -13.49 19.31
N VAL A 259 -68.87 -14.79 19.66
CA VAL A 259 -67.66 -15.61 19.76
C VAL A 259 -67.12 -15.99 18.38
N ASP A 260 -67.98 -16.15 17.37
CA ASP A 260 -67.58 -16.39 15.98
C ASP A 260 -66.80 -15.20 15.42
N ASP A 261 -67.25 -13.97 15.67
CA ASP A 261 -66.50 -12.76 15.30
C ASP A 261 -65.13 -12.71 16.00
N GLU A 262 -65.09 -12.99 17.31
CA GLU A 262 -63.81 -13.04 18.06
C GLU A 262 -62.87 -14.15 17.58
N ILE A 263 -63.41 -15.29 17.14
CA ILE A 263 -62.63 -16.39 16.55
C ILE A 263 -62.00 -15.94 15.24
N TYR A 264 -62.79 -15.30 14.36
CA TYR A 264 -62.31 -14.78 13.09
C TYR A 264 -61.16 -13.80 13.27
N ASP A 265 -61.31 -12.83 14.19
CA ASP A 265 -60.27 -11.84 14.49
C ASP A 265 -58.95 -12.49 14.97
N VAL A 266 -59.05 -13.53 15.81
CA VAL A 266 -57.87 -14.26 16.31
C VAL A 266 -57.22 -15.08 15.19
N GLU A 267 -58.00 -15.70 14.31
CA GLU A 267 -57.48 -16.46 13.15
C GLU A 267 -56.75 -15.53 12.16
N GLU A 268 -57.30 -14.37 11.85
CA GLU A 268 -56.64 -13.36 11.01
C GLU A 268 -55.32 -12.88 11.64
N ALA A 269 -55.32 -12.62 12.95
CA ALA A 269 -54.11 -12.23 13.67
C ALA A 269 -53.04 -13.33 13.62
N ILE A 270 -53.40 -14.60 13.82
CA ILE A 270 -52.48 -15.74 13.69
C ILE A 270 -51.85 -15.76 12.29
N GLN A 271 -52.65 -15.68 11.23
CA GLN A 271 -52.15 -15.71 9.85
C GLN A 271 -51.16 -14.58 9.58
N LYS A 272 -51.45 -13.37 10.07
CA LYS A 272 -50.56 -12.22 9.95
C LYS A 272 -49.21 -12.45 10.63
N HIS A 273 -49.22 -12.96 11.86
CA HIS A 273 -48.00 -13.25 12.60
C HIS A 273 -47.18 -14.41 11.98
N GLU A 274 -47.86 -15.43 11.44
CA GLU A 274 -47.20 -16.50 10.66
C GLU A 274 -46.52 -15.94 9.40
N GLY A 275 -47.14 -14.97 8.71
CA GLY A 275 -46.52 -14.24 7.60
C GLY A 275 -45.23 -13.51 8.01
N TYR A 276 -45.19 -12.86 9.16
CA TYR A 276 -43.97 -12.22 9.66
C TYR A 276 -42.85 -13.22 9.96
N ILE A 277 -43.18 -14.41 10.49
CA ILE A 277 -42.20 -15.47 10.72
C ILE A 277 -41.59 -15.92 9.39
N GLU A 278 -42.41 -16.11 8.36
CA GLU A 278 -41.94 -16.48 7.01
C GLU A 278 -41.01 -15.41 6.43
N ASP A 279 -41.40 -14.13 6.51
CA ASP A 279 -40.57 -13.02 6.05
C ASP A 279 -39.21 -12.95 6.77
N PHE A 280 -39.19 -13.19 8.08
CA PHE A 280 -37.93 -13.21 8.84
C PHE A 280 -37.06 -14.41 8.50
N ARG A 281 -37.63 -15.58 8.28
CA ARG A 281 -36.88 -16.77 7.82
C ARG A 281 -36.27 -16.54 6.45
N LYS A 282 -37.06 -16.00 5.52
CA LYS A 282 -36.57 -15.63 4.19
C LYS A 282 -35.39 -14.67 4.26
N LYS A 283 -35.45 -13.68 5.15
CA LYS A 283 -34.31 -12.78 5.38
C LYS A 283 -33.05 -13.53 5.83
N LEU A 284 -33.16 -14.55 6.70
CA LEU A 284 -31.99 -15.31 7.15
C LEU A 284 -31.32 -16.15 6.05
N ASP A 285 -32.10 -16.58 5.06
CA ASP A 285 -31.64 -17.37 3.92
C ASP A 285 -30.96 -16.53 2.82
N GLU A 286 -31.19 -15.21 2.80
CA GLU A 286 -30.54 -14.21 1.93
C GLU A 286 -29.15 -13.79 2.46
#